data_AF-A0A961GP15-F1
#
_entry.id   AF-A0A961GP15-F1
#
_cell.length_a   1.000
_cell.length_b   1.000
_cell.length_c   1.000
_cell.angle_alpha   90.00
_cell.angle_beta   90.00
_cell.angle_gamma   90.00
#
_symmetry.space_group_name_H-M   'P 1'
#
loop_
_entity.id
_entity.type
_entity.pdbx_description
1 polymer ?
#
loop_
_entity_poly.entity_id
_entity_poly.type
_entity_poly.pdbx_seq_one_letter_code
_entity_poly.pdbx_strand_id
1 'polypeptide(L)'
;MIDERPPEHVMAAFGQKGGVPEPLGEGWEGGWRCGEIVLSLVADHARAAWSAKVRETLFVDGLRLARPVRSTDGRYVVSGWRADTFVSGEPEPRHDEVISAGVRLHEATAKLERPRFLTQG
;
A
#
# COMPACT_ATOMS: atom_id res chain seq x y z
N MET A 1 -16.13 2.37 -5.35
CA MET A 1 -15.62 2.72 -4.01
C MET A 1 -15.88 4.20 -3.80
N ILE A 2 -16.11 4.63 -2.56
CA ILE A 2 -16.35 6.05 -2.27
C ILE A 2 -14.97 6.73 -2.34
N ASP A 3 -14.79 7.66 -3.29
CA ASP A 3 -13.62 8.56 -3.36
C ASP A 3 -13.71 9.60 -2.23
N GLU A 4 -13.71 9.13 -0.98
CA GLU A 4 -13.65 10.01 0.18
C GLU A 4 -12.21 10.54 0.28
N ARG A 5 -12.06 11.87 0.29
CA ARG A 5 -10.75 12.50 0.46
C ARG A 5 -10.19 12.22 1.87
N PRO A 6 -8.88 11.94 2.03
CA PRO A 6 -8.31 11.69 3.35
C PRO A 6 -8.49 12.91 4.27
N PRO A 7 -9.04 12.70 5.48
CA PRO A 7 -9.16 13.76 6.48
C PRO A 7 -7.79 14.33 6.90
N GLU A 8 -7.76 15.59 7.34
CA GLU A 8 -6.51 16.24 7.78
C GLU A 8 -5.81 15.51 8.92
N HIS A 9 -6.56 14.96 9.88
CA HIS A 9 -5.97 14.22 10.99
C HIS A 9 -5.31 12.91 10.53
N VAL A 10 -5.79 12.29 9.44
CA VAL A 10 -5.17 11.10 8.84
C VAL A 10 -3.86 11.48 8.16
N MET A 11 -3.85 12.54 7.36
CA MET A 11 -2.63 13.05 6.72
C MET A 11 -1.56 13.40 7.77
N ALA A 12 -1.97 14.11 8.82
CA ALA A 12 -1.09 14.48 9.93
C ALA A 12 -0.53 13.25 10.66
N ALA A 13 -1.35 12.20 10.86
CA ALA A 13 -0.91 10.96 11.48
C ALA A 13 0.19 10.24 10.69
N PHE A 14 0.27 10.42 9.37
CA PHE A 14 1.34 9.90 8.52
C PHE A 14 2.42 10.93 8.20
N GLY A 15 2.51 12.00 9.00
CA GLY A 15 3.57 13.00 8.92
C GLY A 15 3.40 14.01 7.77
N GLN A 16 2.30 13.97 7.03
CA GLN A 16 2.00 14.97 5.99
C GLN A 16 1.42 16.22 6.64
N LYS A 17 2.19 17.31 6.64
CA LYS A 17 1.80 18.61 7.18
C LYS A 17 1.43 19.55 6.04
N GLY A 18 0.15 19.53 5.66
CA GLY A 18 -0.37 20.36 4.58
C GLY A 18 -0.22 19.75 3.18
N GLY A 19 -0.65 20.50 2.17
CA GLY A 19 -0.77 20.04 0.78
C GLY A 19 -2.21 19.68 0.39
N VAL A 20 -2.49 19.72 -0.90
CA VAL A 20 -3.79 19.29 -1.46
C VAL A 20 -3.65 17.85 -1.92
N PRO A 21 -4.41 16.90 -1.34
CA PRO A 21 -4.46 15.52 -1.82
C PRO A 21 -4.90 15.45 -3.28
N GLU A 22 -4.15 14.71 -4.09
CA GLU A 22 -4.44 14.50 -5.51
C GLU A 22 -4.99 13.08 -5.72
N PRO A 23 -6.16 12.89 -6.34
CA PRO A 23 -6.66 11.55 -6.61
C PRO A 23 -5.81 10.85 -7.70
N LEU A 24 -5.40 9.61 -7.48
CA LEU A 24 -4.56 8.83 -8.40
C LEU A 24 -5.33 7.83 -9.28
N GLY A 25 -6.65 7.70 -9.05
CA GLY A 25 -7.50 6.78 -9.81
C GLY A 25 -7.26 5.29 -9.51
N GLU A 26 -7.65 4.42 -10.45
CA GLU A 26 -7.69 2.97 -10.24
C GLU A 26 -6.31 2.33 -10.04
N GLY A 27 -5.24 2.91 -10.62
CA GLY A 27 -3.87 2.40 -10.48
C GLY A 27 -3.36 2.36 -9.04
N TRP A 28 -4.01 3.09 -8.14
CA TRP A 28 -3.72 3.11 -6.70
C TRP A 28 -4.96 2.75 -5.86
N GLU A 29 -5.86 1.93 -6.40
CA GLU A 29 -7.10 1.50 -5.72
C GLU A 29 -7.99 2.66 -5.26
N GLY A 30 -8.01 3.78 -6.00
CA GLY A 30 -8.72 5.00 -5.58
C GLY A 30 -7.96 5.79 -4.49
N GLY A 31 -6.64 5.60 -4.41
CA GLY A 31 -5.78 6.29 -3.46
C GLY A 31 -5.59 7.77 -3.78
N TRP A 32 -5.16 8.51 -2.74
CA TRP A 32 -4.88 9.93 -2.79
C TRP A 32 -3.39 10.17 -2.55
N ARG A 33 -2.72 10.83 -3.49
CA ARG A 33 -1.35 11.27 -3.31
C ARG A 33 -1.31 12.48 -2.38
N CYS A 34 -0.52 12.36 -1.32
CA CYS A 34 -0.21 13.44 -0.39
C CYS A 34 1.31 13.57 -0.30
N GLY A 35 1.90 14.41 -1.16
CA GLY A 35 3.36 14.52 -1.30
C GLY A 35 3.98 13.22 -1.80
N GLU A 36 4.81 12.60 -0.96
CA GLU A 36 5.56 11.37 -1.27
C GLU A 36 4.84 10.09 -0.83
N ILE A 37 3.63 10.21 -0.29
CA ILE A 37 2.82 9.05 0.12
C ILE A 37 1.51 9.00 -0.64
N VAL A 38 0.94 7.81 -0.70
CA VAL A 38 -0.42 7.54 -1.15
C VAL A 38 -1.22 7.05 0.04
N LEU A 39 -2.35 7.72 0.29
CA LEU A 39 -3.33 7.33 1.30
C LEU A 39 -4.48 6.60 0.63
N SER A 40 -4.80 5.41 1.14
CA SER A 40 -5.91 4.60 0.65
C SER A 40 -6.78 4.09 1.79
N LEU A 41 -8.09 4.02 1.55
CA LEU A 41 -9.03 3.38 2.47
C LEU A 41 -8.73 1.88 2.59
N VAL A 42 -8.94 1.35 3.80
CA VAL A 42 -8.70 -0.04 4.14
C VAL A 42 -10.04 -0.75 4.31
N ALA A 43 -10.29 -1.76 3.47
CA ALA A 43 -11.47 -2.61 3.60
C ALA A 43 -11.34 -3.62 4.75
N ASP A 44 -10.13 -4.11 5.02
CA ASP A 44 -9.82 -5.09 6.08
C ASP A 44 -8.54 -4.69 6.81
N HIS A 45 -8.67 -4.35 8.09
CA HIS A 45 -7.58 -3.88 8.93
C HIS A 45 -6.52 -4.97 9.17
N ALA A 46 -6.93 -6.22 9.39
CA ALA A 46 -6.01 -7.33 9.65
C ALA A 46 -5.18 -7.63 8.38
N ARG A 47 -5.84 -7.63 7.21
CA ARG A 47 -5.18 -7.83 5.92
C ARG A 47 -4.22 -6.69 5.58
N ALA A 48 -4.62 -5.44 5.79
CA ALA A 48 -3.77 -4.28 5.54
C ALA A 48 -2.53 -4.28 6.43
N ALA A 49 -2.69 -4.51 7.74
CA ALA A 49 -1.57 -4.55 8.68
C ALA A 49 -0.59 -5.70 8.38
N TRP A 50 -1.10 -6.89 8.03
CA TRP A 50 -0.25 -8.00 7.61
C TRP A 50 0.51 -7.69 6.32
N SER A 51 -0.18 -7.17 5.29
CA SER A 51 0.44 -6.79 4.02
C SER A 51 1.54 -5.74 4.22
N ALA A 52 1.28 -4.72 5.05
CA ALA A 52 2.28 -3.72 5.39
C ALA A 52 3.49 -4.36 6.08
N LYS A 53 3.29 -5.20 7.09
CA LYS A 53 4.41 -5.86 7.79
C LYS A 53 5.28 -6.71 6.83
N VAL A 54 4.67 -7.41 5.88
CA VAL A 54 5.40 -8.16 4.84
C VAL A 54 6.18 -7.21 3.94
N ARG A 55 5.51 -6.20 3.37
CA ARG A 55 6.11 -5.26 2.41
C ARG A 55 7.15 -4.32 3.03
N GLU A 56 7.20 -4.19 4.35
CA GLU A 56 8.24 -3.46 5.06
C GLU A 56 9.63 -4.07 4.81
N THR A 57 9.72 -5.40 4.73
CA THR A 57 11.00 -6.13 4.60
C THR A 57 11.15 -6.91 3.29
N LEU A 58 10.06 -7.10 2.54
CA LEU A 58 10.07 -7.85 1.29
C LEU A 58 10.99 -7.17 0.27
N PHE A 59 11.96 -7.92 -0.24
CA PHE A 59 12.78 -7.53 -1.37
C PHE A 59 12.56 -8.54 -2.50
N VAL A 60 12.33 -8.04 -3.71
CA VAL A 60 12.18 -8.86 -4.90
C VAL A 60 13.04 -8.26 -5.98
N ASP A 61 14.01 -9.03 -6.48
CA ASP A 61 14.94 -8.55 -7.49
C ASP A 61 14.20 -8.11 -8.76
N GLY A 62 14.57 -6.95 -9.29
CA GLY A 62 13.92 -6.36 -10.46
C GLY A 62 12.53 -5.76 -10.24
N LEU A 63 12.01 -5.68 -9.01
CA LEU A 63 10.73 -5.02 -8.71
C LEU A 63 10.89 -3.85 -7.73
N ARG A 64 10.12 -2.78 -8.00
CA ARG A 64 9.91 -1.68 -7.04
C ARG A 64 8.57 -1.87 -6.36
N LEU A 65 8.59 -2.01 -5.04
CA LEU A 65 7.39 -2.13 -4.22
C LEU A 65 7.13 -0.82 -3.48
N ALA A 66 5.88 -0.36 -3.49
CA ALA A 66 5.44 0.73 -2.63
C ALA A 66 5.63 0.32 -1.16
N ARG A 67 6.45 1.08 -0.44
CA ARG A 67 6.83 0.79 0.95
C ARG A 67 5.75 1.31 1.89
N PRO A 68 5.26 0.50 2.83
CA PRO A 68 4.29 0.97 3.80
C PRO A 68 4.92 2.02 4.71
N VAL A 69 4.16 3.07 5.00
CA VAL A 69 4.57 4.15 5.89
C VAL A 69 3.83 3.97 7.22
N ARG A 70 4.59 3.94 8.32
CA ARG A 70 4.01 3.93 9.66
C ARG A 70 3.52 5.33 10.02
N SER A 71 2.43 5.40 10.75
CA SER A 71 2.01 6.63 11.39
C SER A 71 3.04 7.08 12.42
N THR A 72 2.94 8.33 12.88
CA THR A 72 3.80 8.91 13.91
C THR A 72 3.73 8.16 15.25
N ASP A 73 2.66 7.38 15.47
CA ASP A 73 2.49 6.50 16.63
C ASP A 73 2.78 5.02 16.34
N GLY A 74 3.34 4.71 15.16
CA GLY A 74 3.87 3.39 14.80
C GLY A 74 2.88 2.41 14.17
N ARG A 75 1.60 2.80 14.01
CA ARG A 75 0.54 1.98 13.41
C ARG A 75 0.62 1.98 11.88
N TYR A 76 0.05 0.96 11.26
CA TYR A 76 -0.12 0.87 9.80
C TYR A 76 -1.47 1.36 9.30
N VAL A 77 -2.47 1.39 10.19
CA VAL A 77 -3.83 1.82 9.86
C VAL A 77 -4.28 2.84 10.90
N VAL A 78 -4.71 4.00 10.44
CA VAL A 78 -5.24 5.09 11.27
C VAL A 78 -6.60 5.51 10.70
N SER A 79 -7.65 5.44 11.52
CA SER A 79 -9.02 5.82 11.12
C SER A 79 -9.50 5.18 9.81
N GLY A 80 -9.12 3.94 9.52
CA GLY A 80 -9.50 3.22 8.29
C GLY A 80 -8.60 3.52 7.08
N TRP A 81 -7.49 4.25 7.26
CA TRP A 81 -6.57 4.61 6.19
C TRP A 81 -5.19 3.97 6.39
N ARG A 82 -4.57 3.56 5.28
CA ARG A 82 -3.15 3.18 5.21
C ARG A 82 -2.36 4.19 4.39
N ALA A 83 -1.04 4.19 4.58
CA ALA A 83 -0.11 4.97 3.77
C ALA A 83 0.97 4.08 3.16
N ASP A 84 1.31 4.34 1.90
CA ASP A 84 2.44 3.74 1.20
C ASP A 84 3.23 4.82 0.45
N THR A 85 4.53 4.62 0.23
CA THR A 85 5.33 5.54 -0.60
C THR A 85 4.80 5.58 -2.02
N PHE A 86 4.68 6.78 -2.60
CA PHE A 86 4.35 6.92 -4.00
C PHE A 86 5.47 6.35 -4.88
N VAL A 87 5.09 5.55 -5.87
CA VAL A 87 6.00 4.96 -6.86
C VAL A 87 5.57 5.46 -8.22
N SER A 88 6.42 6.26 -8.86
CA SER A 88 6.12 6.79 -10.19
C SER A 88 6.11 5.70 -11.26
N GLY A 89 5.20 5.84 -12.21
CA GLY A 89 5.01 4.96 -13.36
C GLY A 89 3.57 5.03 -13.86
N GLU A 90 3.34 4.47 -15.04
CA GLU A 90 2.01 4.32 -15.64
C GLU A 90 1.84 2.86 -16.08
N PRO A 91 0.60 2.33 -16.12
CA PRO A 91 0.34 0.99 -16.64
C PRO A 91 0.74 0.86 -18.12
N GLU A 92 1.46 -0.21 -18.45
CA GLU A 92 1.92 -0.51 -19.82
C GLU A 92 1.63 -1.99 -20.16
N PRO A 93 1.30 -2.34 -21.41
CA PRO A 93 0.94 -3.70 -21.82
C PRO A 93 2.17 -4.61 -21.98
N ARG A 94 3.02 -4.69 -20.95
CA ARG A 94 4.27 -5.46 -20.94
C ARG A 94 4.05 -6.86 -20.37
N HIS A 95 3.27 -7.68 -21.07
CA HIS A 95 2.77 -8.94 -20.56
C HIS A 95 3.87 -9.91 -20.06
N ASP A 96 4.98 -10.04 -20.80
CA ASP A 96 6.09 -10.88 -20.40
C ASP A 96 6.75 -10.40 -19.10
N GLU A 97 6.91 -9.08 -18.94
CA GLU A 97 7.43 -8.48 -17.71
C GLU A 97 6.48 -8.71 -16.53
N VAL A 98 5.16 -8.61 -16.76
CA VAL A 98 4.13 -8.89 -15.73
C VAL A 98 4.18 -10.35 -15.29
N ILE A 99 4.30 -11.30 -16.22
CA ILE A 99 4.45 -12.73 -15.89
C ILE A 99 5.73 -12.95 -15.07
N SER A 100 6.85 -12.39 -15.54
CA SER A 100 8.14 -12.48 -14.86
C SER A 100 8.09 -11.88 -13.44
N ALA A 101 7.42 -10.75 -13.27
CA ALA A 101 7.18 -10.10 -11.98
C ALA A 101 6.33 -10.99 -11.04
N GLY A 102 5.28 -11.62 -11.56
CA GLY A 102 4.43 -12.54 -10.81
C GLY A 102 5.18 -13.75 -10.28
N VAL A 103 6.05 -14.36 -11.10
CA VAL A 103 6.89 -15.50 -10.69
C VAL A 103 7.85 -15.09 -9.58
N ARG A 104 8.59 -13.98 -9.75
CA ARG A 104 9.53 -13.50 -8.72
C ARG A 104 8.83 -13.15 -7.41
N LEU A 105 7.65 -12.53 -7.48
CA LEU A 105 6.86 -12.21 -6.31
C LEU A 105 6.35 -13.49 -5.60
N HIS A 106 5.92 -14.49 -6.37
CA HIS A 106 5.53 -15.80 -5.82
C HIS A 106 6.68 -16.46 -5.06
N GLU A 107 7.86 -16.55 -5.68
CA GLU A 107 9.05 -17.14 -5.06
C GLU A 107 9.47 -16.40 -3.79
N ALA A 108 9.51 -15.05 -3.83
CA ALA A 108 9.89 -14.23 -2.70
C ALA A 108 8.90 -14.31 -1.52
N THR A 109 7.64 -14.68 -1.79
CA THR A 109 6.59 -14.79 -0.77
C THR A 109 6.28 -16.24 -0.37
N ALA A 110 6.89 -17.24 -1.01
CA ALA A 110 6.58 -18.66 -0.81
C ALA A 110 6.81 -19.18 0.62
N LYS A 111 7.70 -18.52 1.38
CA LYS A 111 8.02 -18.89 2.78
C LYS A 111 7.22 -18.12 3.82
N LEU A 112 6.33 -17.21 3.40
CA LEU A 112 5.50 -16.47 4.34
C LEU A 112 4.53 -17.43 5.02
N GLU A 113 4.44 -17.32 6.34
CA GLU A 113 3.43 -18.06 7.09
C GLU A 113 2.03 -17.66 6.62
N ARG A 114 1.13 -18.66 6.56
CA ARG A 114 -0.27 -18.40 6.22
C ARG A 114 -0.87 -17.45 7.25
N PRO A 115 -1.43 -16.29 6.84
CA PRO A 115 -2.00 -15.33 7.76
C PRO A 115 -3.23 -15.90 8.47
N ARG A 116 -3.36 -15.60 9.77
CA ARG A 116 -4.46 -16.12 10.60
C ARG A 116 -5.86 -15.73 10.10
N PHE A 117 -6.00 -14.55 9.49
CA PHE A 117 -7.28 -14.10 8.93
C PHE A 117 -7.73 -14.91 7.70
N LEU A 118 -6.87 -15.76 7.12
CA LEU A 118 -7.25 -16.70 6.05
C LEU A 118 -7.59 -18.10 6.57
N THR A 119 -7.46 -18.34 7.88
CA THR A 119 -7.74 -19.63 8.54
C THR A 119 -8.91 -19.54 9.51
N GLN A 120 -9.32 -18.32 9.87
CA GLN A 120 -10.50 -18.07 10.68
C GLN A 120 -11.66 -17.83 9.72
N GLY A 121 -12.41 -18.89 9.45
CA GLY A 121 -13.69 -18.87 8.74
C GLY A 121 -14.77 -19.45 9.63
#